data_AF-A0A6L6BPC5-F1
#
_entry.id   AF-A0A6L6BPC5-F1
#
_cell.length_a   1.000
_cell.length_b   1.000
_cell.length_c   1.000
_cell.angle_alpha   90.00
_cell.angle_beta   90.00
_cell.angle_gamma   90.00
#
_symmetry.space_group_name_H-M   'P 1'
#
loop_
_entity.id
_entity.type
_entity.pdbx_description
1 polymer ?
#
loop_
_entity_poly.entity_id
_entity_poly.type
_entity_poly.pdbx_seq_one_letter_code
_entity_poly.pdbx_strand_id
1 'polypeptide(L)'
;PVPKALTDYIKDRQGYDYNEHGQAGNSHTTFVPDEIVDRFCIVGPVEEHVRRLNELREMGVDQFSVYLQHDAKDETLRAYGEKVIPVIAEEIRAKS
;
A
#
# COMPACT_ATOMS: atom_id res chain seq x y z
N PRO A 1 -4.24 -1.47 25.69
CA PRO A 1 -4.41 -2.85 25.16
C PRO A 1 -4.57 -2.78 23.63
N VAL A 2 -4.13 -3.80 22.89
CA VAL A 2 -4.28 -3.83 21.42
C VAL A 2 -5.73 -4.15 21.05
N PRO A 3 -6.37 -3.43 20.11
CA PRO A 3 -7.72 -3.74 19.64
C PRO A 3 -7.83 -5.16 19.06
N LYS A 4 -8.90 -5.89 19.41
CA LYS A 4 -9.12 -7.28 18.97
C LYS A 4 -9.13 -7.45 17.45
N ALA A 5 -9.68 -6.48 16.73
CA ALA A 5 -9.67 -6.47 15.26
C ALA A 5 -8.24 -6.61 14.70
N LEU A 6 -7.23 -6.07 15.38
CA LEU A 6 -5.83 -6.16 14.95
C LEU A 6 -5.14 -7.48 15.33
N THR A 7 -5.80 -8.35 16.08
CA THR A 7 -5.19 -9.58 16.61
C THR A 7 -5.97 -10.85 16.31
N ASP A 8 -7.28 -10.78 16.06
CA ASP A 8 -8.09 -12.00 15.92
C ASP A 8 -7.81 -12.73 14.60
N TYR A 9 -7.58 -12.01 13.50
CA TYR A 9 -7.35 -12.61 12.18
C TYR A 9 -6.07 -13.45 12.10
N ILE A 10 -5.06 -13.19 12.96
CA ILE A 10 -3.78 -13.91 12.91
C ILE A 10 -3.90 -15.38 13.35
N LYS A 11 -4.99 -15.75 14.04
CA LYS A 11 -5.23 -17.13 14.52
C LYS A 11 -5.31 -18.13 13.37
N ASP A 12 -5.75 -17.66 12.21
CA ASP A 12 -5.94 -18.48 11.01
C ASP A 12 -4.67 -18.55 10.14
N ARG A 13 -3.57 -17.88 10.55
CA ARG A 13 -2.30 -17.93 9.82
C ARG A 13 -1.66 -19.32 9.95
N GLN A 14 -1.46 -19.99 8.81
CA GLN A 14 -0.81 -21.30 8.72
C GLN A 14 0.45 -21.25 7.85
N GLY A 15 1.61 -21.44 8.47
CA GLY A 15 2.90 -21.50 7.77
C GLY A 15 3.23 -20.25 6.95
N TYR A 16 4.37 -20.28 6.25
CA TYR A 16 4.74 -19.26 5.27
C TYR A 16 5.75 -19.85 4.29
N ASP A 17 5.35 -20.06 3.04
CA ASP A 17 6.27 -20.42 1.96
C ASP A 17 6.83 -19.14 1.34
N TYR A 18 8.15 -18.98 1.44
CA TYR A 18 8.86 -17.86 0.83
C TYR A 18 8.88 -17.92 -0.69
N ASN A 19 8.61 -19.08 -1.31
CA ASN A 19 8.53 -19.18 -2.77
C ASN A 19 7.32 -18.42 -3.33
N GLU A 20 6.23 -18.27 -2.57
CA GLU A 20 5.04 -17.50 -2.98
C GLU A 20 5.12 -16.02 -2.54
N HIS A 21 6.26 -15.58 -1.97
CA HIS A 21 6.41 -14.24 -1.42
C HIS A 21 6.24 -13.16 -2.50
N GLY A 22 5.33 -12.22 -2.25
CA GLY A 22 5.06 -11.09 -3.15
C GLY A 22 4.29 -11.47 -4.41
N GLN A 23 3.85 -12.73 -4.56
CA GLN A 23 3.00 -13.13 -5.67
C GLN A 23 1.54 -12.77 -5.39
N ALA A 24 0.87 -12.17 -6.36
CA ALA A 24 -0.56 -11.93 -6.27
C ALA A 24 -1.35 -13.26 -6.20
N GLY A 25 -2.32 -13.33 -5.29
CA GLY A 25 -3.16 -14.52 -5.13
C GLY A 25 -2.48 -15.71 -4.44
N ASN A 26 -1.36 -15.49 -3.74
CA ASN A 26 -0.74 -16.56 -2.95
C ASN A 26 -1.65 -17.06 -1.81
N SER A 27 -1.41 -18.29 -1.37
CA SER A 27 -2.25 -18.95 -0.36
C SER A 27 -2.08 -18.32 1.04
N HIS A 28 -0.92 -17.71 1.29
CA HIS A 28 -0.50 -17.16 2.57
C HIS A 28 -1.10 -15.79 2.92
N THR A 29 -1.96 -15.21 2.08
CA THR A 29 -2.68 -13.96 2.40
C THR A 29 -4.18 -14.17 2.57
N THR A 30 -4.70 -15.36 2.29
CA THR A 30 -6.15 -15.66 2.29
C THR A 30 -6.84 -15.47 3.64
N PHE A 31 -6.09 -15.53 4.74
CA PHE A 31 -6.60 -15.31 6.10
C PHE A 31 -6.68 -13.84 6.50
N VAL A 32 -6.16 -12.90 5.67
CA VAL A 32 -6.15 -11.47 5.97
C VAL A 32 -7.46 -10.84 5.47
N PRO A 33 -8.32 -10.32 6.36
CA PRO A 33 -9.61 -9.73 5.97
C PRO A 33 -9.44 -8.39 5.25
N ASP A 34 -10.42 -8.04 4.42
CA ASP A 34 -10.45 -6.75 3.69
C ASP A 34 -10.31 -5.53 4.62
N GLU A 35 -10.91 -5.58 5.82
CA GLU A 35 -10.79 -4.48 6.79
C GLU A 35 -9.35 -4.28 7.31
N ILE A 36 -8.52 -5.32 7.30
CA ILE A 36 -7.11 -5.23 7.64
C ILE A 36 -6.33 -4.69 6.44
N VAL A 37 -6.65 -5.16 5.23
CA VAL A 37 -6.05 -4.64 4.00
C VAL A 37 -6.30 -3.13 3.85
N ASP A 38 -7.54 -2.65 4.00
CA ASP A 38 -7.90 -1.23 3.87
C ASP A 38 -7.20 -0.32 4.90
N ARG A 39 -6.92 -0.86 6.10
CA ARG A 39 -6.23 -0.10 7.15
C ARG A 39 -4.73 0.02 6.92
N PHE A 40 -4.10 -1.02 6.38
CA PHE A 40 -2.64 -1.15 6.36
C PHE A 40 -2.04 -1.13 4.96
N CYS A 41 -2.86 -1.13 3.91
CA CYS A 41 -2.42 -1.16 2.52
C CYS A 41 -3.07 -0.04 1.72
N ILE A 42 -2.41 0.31 0.62
CA ILE A 42 -2.99 1.12 -0.46
C ILE A 42 -2.91 0.23 -1.70
N VAL A 43 -4.06 -0.23 -2.17
CA VAL A 43 -4.18 -1.18 -3.28
C VAL A 43 -5.30 -0.74 -4.22
N GLY A 44 -5.17 -1.06 -5.50
CA GLY A 44 -6.18 -0.75 -6.50
C GLY A 44 -5.66 0.21 -7.58
N PRO A 45 -6.55 0.93 -8.26
CA PRO A 45 -6.17 1.79 -9.38
C PRO A 45 -5.51 3.09 -8.89
N VAL A 46 -4.91 3.85 -9.81
CA VAL A 46 -4.17 5.09 -9.52
C VAL A 46 -5.00 6.08 -8.68
N GLU A 47 -6.30 6.19 -8.97
CA GLU A 47 -7.21 7.12 -8.30
C GLU A 47 -7.33 6.80 -6.80
N GLU A 48 -7.31 5.52 -6.45
CA GLU A 48 -7.38 5.07 -5.06
C GLU A 48 -6.09 5.38 -4.30
N HIS A 49 -4.94 5.18 -4.97
CA HIS A 49 -3.65 5.60 -4.43
C HIS A 49 -3.60 7.11 -4.19
N VAL A 50 -4.05 7.91 -5.16
CA VAL A 50 -4.09 9.37 -5.04
C VAL A 50 -5.03 9.80 -3.90
N ARG A 51 -6.23 9.24 -3.82
CA ARG A 51 -7.19 9.52 -2.73
C ARG A 51 -6.55 9.28 -1.37
N ARG A 52 -6.00 8.08 -1.16
CA ARG A 52 -5.45 7.67 0.14
C ARG A 52 -4.20 8.45 0.54
N LEU A 53 -3.31 8.74 -0.42
CA LEU A 53 -2.12 9.57 -0.16
C LEU A 53 -2.51 11.01 0.23
N ASN A 54 -3.56 11.58 -0.38
CA ASN A 54 -4.06 12.90 0.01
C ASN A 54 -4.65 12.87 1.43
N GLU A 55 -5.44 11.87 1.79
CA GLU A 55 -5.97 11.71 3.16
C GLU A 55 -4.84 11.65 4.20
N LEU A 56 -3.80 10.84 3.93
CA LEU A 56 -2.64 10.73 4.83
C LEU A 56 -1.86 12.06 4.91
N ARG A 57 -1.73 12.79 3.80
CA ARG A 57 -1.12 14.13 3.79
C ARG A 57 -1.92 15.12 4.63
N GLU A 58 -3.24 15.12 4.53
CA GLU A 58 -4.12 15.96 5.36
C GLU A 58 -4.01 15.65 6.85
N MET A 59 -3.65 14.41 7.20
CA MET A 59 -3.33 14.01 8.57
C MET A 59 -1.90 14.41 9.02
N GLY A 60 -1.12 15.04 8.14
CA GLY A 60 0.23 15.56 8.44
C GLY A 60 1.39 14.66 8.00
N VAL A 61 1.14 13.62 7.20
CA VAL A 61 2.22 12.83 6.60
C VAL A 61 2.90 13.64 5.49
N ASP A 62 4.22 13.79 5.57
CA ASP A 62 5.04 14.62 4.68
C ASP A 62 5.93 13.80 3.72
N GLN A 63 6.24 12.55 4.09
CA GLN A 63 7.07 11.65 3.30
C GLN A 63 6.43 10.26 3.16
N PHE A 64 6.39 9.77 1.91
CA PHE A 64 5.93 8.43 1.58
C PHE A 64 7.08 7.60 0.99
N SER A 65 7.27 6.38 1.53
CA SER A 65 8.20 5.39 0.98
C SER A 65 7.41 4.28 0.31
N VAL A 66 7.66 4.03 -0.98
CA VAL A 66 7.01 2.96 -1.74
C VAL A 66 7.89 1.71 -1.73
N TYR A 67 7.37 0.59 -1.21
CA TYR A 67 8.08 -0.69 -1.14
C TYR A 67 7.57 -1.64 -2.23
N LEU A 68 8.40 -1.89 -3.25
CA LEU A 68 8.05 -2.72 -4.41
C LEU A 68 8.37 -4.21 -4.16
N GLN A 69 7.68 -4.82 -3.19
CA GLN A 69 7.80 -6.24 -2.85
C GLN A 69 6.62 -7.08 -3.37
N HIS A 70 6.27 -6.87 -4.63
CA HIS A 70 5.28 -7.68 -5.34
C HIS A 70 5.76 -7.99 -6.77
N ASP A 71 5.02 -8.81 -7.51
CA ASP A 71 5.36 -9.28 -8.87
C ASP A 71 5.31 -8.19 -9.97
N ALA A 72 4.45 -7.18 -9.83
CA ALA A 72 4.26 -6.09 -10.81
C ALA A 72 5.12 -4.80 -10.58
N LYS A 73 6.38 -4.93 -10.15
CA LYS A 73 7.21 -3.79 -9.68
C LYS A 73 7.36 -2.67 -10.72
N ASP A 74 7.71 -3.02 -11.95
CA ASP A 74 8.02 -2.03 -13.00
C ASP A 74 6.77 -1.25 -13.42
N GLU A 75 5.61 -1.91 -13.43
CA GLU A 75 4.33 -1.27 -13.72
C GLU A 75 3.95 -0.29 -12.61
N THR A 76 4.04 -0.72 -11.35
CA THR A 76 3.76 0.15 -10.20
C THR A 76 4.73 1.34 -10.16
N LEU A 77 6.02 1.12 -10.36
CA LEU A 77 7.01 2.21 -10.39
C LEU A 77 6.69 3.23 -11.48
N ARG A 78 6.34 2.76 -12.68
CA ARG A 78 5.96 3.62 -13.81
C ARG A 78 4.68 4.39 -13.51
N ALA A 79 3.65 3.73 -12.99
CA ALA A 79 2.39 4.38 -12.62
C ALA A 79 2.60 5.47 -11.56
N TYR A 80 3.47 5.23 -10.57
CA TYR A 80 3.81 6.24 -9.57
C TYR A 80 4.52 7.45 -10.20
N GLY A 81 5.50 7.23 -11.07
CA GLY A 81 6.22 8.30 -11.75
C GLY A 81 5.35 9.13 -12.69
N GLU A 82 4.48 8.48 -13.46
CA GLU A 82 3.71 9.14 -14.52
C GLU A 82 2.38 9.72 -14.02
N LYS A 83 1.76 9.11 -13.01
CA LYS A 83 0.35 9.38 -12.67
C LYS A 83 0.07 9.71 -11.21
N VAL A 84 0.85 9.18 -10.26
CA VAL A 84 0.61 9.43 -8.82
C VAL A 84 1.40 10.65 -8.32
N ILE A 85 2.73 10.62 -8.45
CA ILE A 85 3.62 11.67 -7.92
C ILE A 85 3.26 13.05 -8.50
N PRO A 86 2.99 13.23 -9.81
CA PRO A 86 2.63 14.54 -10.36
C PRO A 86 1.37 15.18 -9.77
N VAL A 87 0.47 14.37 -9.20
CA VAL A 87 -0.80 14.84 -8.62
C VAL A 87 -0.67 15.13 -7.12
N ILE A 88 0.26 14.45 -6.44
CA ILE A 88 0.45 14.56 -4.99
C ILE A 88 1.53 15.58 -4.61
N ALA A 89 2.60 15.66 -5.39
CA ALA A 89 3.70 16.59 -5.14
C ALA A 89 3.25 18.02 -5.44
N GLU A 90 3.50 18.94 -4.51
CA GLU A 90 3.38 20.37 -4.80
C GLU A 90 4.34 20.73 -5.95
N GLU A 91 3.91 21.59 -6.87
CA GLU A 91 4.81 22.18 -7.86
C GLU A 91 5.93 22.94 -7.13
N ILE A 92 7.10 22.32 -7.02
CA ILE A 92 8.32 23.02 -6.60
C ILE A 92 8.72 23.91 -7.77
N ARG A 93 8.20 25.13 -7.79
CA ARG A 93 8.68 26.17 -8.70
C ARG A 93 10.13 26.49 -8.34
N ALA A 94 11.00 26.48 -9.34
CA ALA A 94 12.37 26.95 -9.15
C ALA A 94 12.34 28.37 -8.58
N LYS A 95 13.01 28.59 -7.45
CA LYS A 95 13.22 29.93 -6.93
C LYS A 95 14.18 30.65 -7.87
N SER A 96 13.77 31.82 -8.35
CA SER A 96 14.60 32.73 -9.15
C SER A 96 15.80 33.23 -8.36
#